data_AF-A0A918FBJ1-F1
#
_entry.id   AF-A0A918FBJ1-F1
#
_cell.length_a   1.000
_cell.length_b   1.000
_cell.length_c   1.000
_cell.angle_alpha   90.00
_cell.angle_beta   90.00
_cell.angle_gamma   90.00
#
_symmetry.space_group_name_H-M   'P 1'
#
loop_
_entity.id
_entity.type
_entity.pdbx_description
1 polymer ?
#
loop_
_entity_poly.entity_id
_entity_poly.type
_entity_poly.pdbx_seq_one_letter_code
_entity_poly.pdbx_strand_id
1 'polypeptide(L)'
;MWSVADHETLLLALAVADSQQTLLDQLVKGSARALTGVTLWRQEEGTLALQGWSGTAQDEGTPVPLPGAPKYLLGWTPDAPLPASVQAMLGLRLLYLDALHEKLHLNDQLSILHHAALTDPLTGLDNRRAFDRHLEAVEDTHEDYVVVFIDLNGFKALNDKFGHALGDSLLRGYGVWLSRVTHERAQVYRLGGDEFVVLLRHTPMSPEAFMVWAMDRLQVPFVDGVSAAIGIAWRHECDSVRALLSLADERMYAAKKAELTSPEIMHRRRFRDLR
;
A
#
# COMPACT_ATOMS: atom_id res chain seq x y z
N MET A 1 2.05 -25.89 31.19
CA MET A 1 3.42 -26.43 31.27
C MET A 1 3.42 -27.69 30.45
N TRP A 2 3.81 -27.58 29.17
CA TRP A 2 3.67 -28.66 28.19
C TRP A 2 4.86 -29.62 28.30
N SER A 3 4.62 -30.92 28.07
CA SER A 3 5.65 -31.95 28.18
C SER A 3 6.49 -32.02 26.91
N VAL A 4 7.70 -32.59 27.01
CA VAL A 4 8.65 -32.74 25.89
C VAL A 4 8.07 -33.62 24.77
N ALA A 5 7.17 -34.55 25.09
CA ALA A 5 6.44 -35.36 24.11
C ALA A 5 5.44 -34.55 23.26
N ASP A 6 4.91 -33.45 23.81
CA ASP A 6 3.98 -32.56 23.08
C ASP A 6 4.72 -31.71 22.03
N HIS A 7 6.02 -31.47 22.21
CA HIS A 7 6.87 -30.74 21.25
C HIS A 7 7.35 -31.62 20.09
N GLU A 8 7.67 -32.90 20.36
CA GLU A 8 8.03 -33.87 19.32
C GLU A 8 6.85 -34.21 18.40
N THR A 9 5.63 -34.22 18.96
CA THR A 9 4.39 -34.42 18.20
C THR A 9 4.08 -33.22 17.31
N LEU A 10 4.36 -31.98 17.74
CA LEU A 10 4.09 -30.77 16.95
C LEU A 10 5.04 -30.62 15.74
N LEU A 11 6.30 -31.04 15.89
CA LEU A 11 7.31 -30.99 14.83
C LEU A 11 7.08 -32.06 13.75
N LEU A 12 6.52 -33.21 14.10
CA LEU A 12 6.03 -34.20 13.12
C LEU A 12 4.65 -33.83 12.54
N ALA A 13 3.77 -33.18 13.32
CA ALA A 13 2.44 -32.77 12.86
C ALA A 13 2.46 -31.61 11.84
N LEU A 14 3.49 -30.76 11.86
CA LEU A 14 3.65 -29.68 10.86
C LEU A 14 4.09 -30.18 9.48
N ALA A 15 4.30 -31.49 9.31
CA ALA A 15 4.81 -32.07 8.07
C ALA A 15 3.73 -32.44 7.04
N VAL A 16 2.43 -32.38 7.35
CA VAL A 16 1.42 -32.92 6.42
C VAL A 16 0.05 -32.26 6.56
N ALA A 17 -0.54 -31.77 5.47
CA ALA A 17 -1.99 -31.65 5.41
C ALA A 17 -2.59 -33.07 5.56
N ASP A 18 -3.71 -33.27 6.28
CA ASP A 18 -4.31 -34.60 6.53
C ASP A 18 -4.33 -35.55 5.31
N SER A 19 -4.46 -34.98 4.11
CA SER A 19 -4.42 -35.67 2.82
C SER A 19 -3.12 -36.40 2.47
N GLN A 20 -1.98 -36.09 3.09
CA GLN A 20 -0.69 -36.76 2.81
C GLN A 20 -0.18 -37.63 3.98
N GLN A 21 -0.95 -37.74 5.07
CA GLN A 21 -0.52 -38.41 6.30
C GLN A 21 -0.44 -39.93 6.09
N THR A 22 -1.34 -40.44 5.26
CA THR A 22 -1.34 -41.83 4.79
C THR A 22 -0.08 -42.20 3.99
N LEU A 23 0.50 -41.25 3.24
CA LEU A 23 1.71 -41.47 2.45
C LEU A 23 2.95 -41.58 3.34
N LEU A 24 3.02 -40.73 4.37
CA LEU A 24 4.07 -40.74 5.37
C LEU A 24 4.02 -42.00 6.25
N ASP A 25 2.83 -42.41 6.67
CA ASP A 25 2.65 -43.66 7.42
C ASP A 25 3.07 -44.90 6.61
N GLN A 26 2.90 -44.89 5.29
CA GLN A 26 3.37 -45.97 4.42
C GLN A 26 4.90 -45.95 4.23
N LEU A 27 5.51 -44.77 4.14
CA LEU A 27 6.97 -44.61 4.01
C LEU A 27 7.72 -44.97 5.31
N VAL A 28 7.14 -44.68 6.47
CA VAL A 28 7.77 -44.88 7.79
C VAL A 28 7.60 -46.32 8.31
N LYS A 29 6.60 -47.08 7.85
CA LYS A 29 6.31 -48.46 8.29
C LYS A 29 7.45 -49.47 8.11
N GLY A 30 8.53 -49.14 7.41
CA GLY A 30 9.74 -49.97 7.28
C GLY A 30 10.98 -49.48 8.04
N SER A 31 10.95 -48.29 8.65
CA SER A 31 12.15 -47.60 9.14
C SER A 31 11.89 -46.84 10.43
N ALA A 32 11.35 -47.55 11.43
CA ALA A 32 11.19 -47.07 12.81
C ALA A 32 12.51 -47.08 13.61
N ARG A 33 13.64 -46.72 12.98
CA ARG A 33 14.85 -46.29 13.70
C ARG A 33 14.92 -44.78 13.61
N ALA A 34 14.37 -44.17 14.67
CA ALA A 34 14.66 -42.86 15.21
C ALA A 34 15.17 -41.81 14.21
N LEU A 35 14.30 -40.87 13.82
CA LEU A 35 14.66 -39.56 13.26
C LEU A 35 15.29 -38.67 14.35
N THR A 36 16.31 -39.18 15.04
CA THR A 36 17.08 -38.46 16.03
C THR A 36 18.36 -37.93 15.39
N GLY A 37 18.49 -36.61 15.26
CA GLY A 37 19.74 -35.95 14.84
C GLY A 37 19.85 -35.57 13.36
N VAL A 38 18.97 -34.69 12.86
CA VAL A 38 19.14 -34.02 11.56
C VAL A 38 19.48 -32.55 11.82
N THR A 39 20.53 -32.03 11.19
CA THR A 39 20.86 -30.58 11.25
C THR A 39 20.95 -30.02 9.83
N LEU A 40 20.25 -28.92 9.58
CA LEU A 40 20.23 -28.25 8.28
C LEU A 40 21.06 -26.96 8.33
N TRP A 41 21.89 -26.72 7.32
CA TRP A 41 22.71 -25.51 7.21
C TRP A 41 22.40 -24.78 5.91
N ARG A 42 22.26 -23.44 5.96
CA ARG A 42 22.14 -22.57 4.78
C ARG A 42 23.49 -21.89 4.54
N GLN A 43 24.04 -21.99 3.33
CA GLN A 43 25.45 -21.61 3.08
C GLN A 43 25.78 -20.12 3.26
N GLU A 44 24.82 -19.20 3.19
CA GLU A 44 25.13 -17.76 3.09
C GLU A 44 24.79 -16.90 4.34
N GLU A 45 24.03 -17.38 5.34
CA GLU A 45 23.54 -16.50 6.43
C GLU A 45 23.50 -17.12 7.85
N GLY A 46 24.18 -18.24 8.09
CA GLY A 46 24.22 -18.85 9.42
C GLY A 46 23.13 -19.91 9.67
N THR A 47 23.35 -20.67 10.74
CA THR A 47 22.73 -21.98 10.99
C THR A 47 21.25 -21.89 11.34
N LEU A 48 20.40 -22.59 10.60
CA LEU A 48 19.00 -22.87 10.97
C LEU A 48 18.94 -24.31 11.53
N ALA A 49 19.38 -24.47 12.77
CA ALA A 49 19.42 -25.77 13.44
C ALA A 49 18.02 -26.17 13.93
N LEU A 50 17.34 -27.09 13.24
CA LEU A 50 16.25 -27.86 13.82
C LEU A 50 16.87 -29.01 14.65
N GLN A 51 17.16 -28.75 15.92
CA GLN A 51 17.80 -29.76 16.79
C GLN A 51 16.74 -30.75 17.32
N GLY A 52 16.76 -31.98 16.81
CA GLY A 52 16.18 -33.12 17.51
C GLY A 52 17.18 -33.64 18.53
N TRP A 53 16.80 -33.66 19.81
CA TRP A 53 17.68 -34.09 20.90
C TRP A 53 17.94 -35.60 20.83
N SER A 54 19.19 -36.00 20.71
CA SER A 54 19.62 -37.34 21.10
C SER A 54 21.06 -37.34 21.58
N GLY A 55 21.21 -37.78 22.83
CA GLY A 55 22.40 -38.25 23.52
C GLY A 55 23.77 -38.15 22.85
N THR A 56 24.70 -37.59 23.63
CA THR A 56 26.17 -37.70 23.55
C THR A 56 26.82 -37.17 22.27
N ALA A 57 27.64 -36.13 22.46
CA ALA A 57 28.52 -35.55 21.46
C ALA A 57 29.46 -36.62 20.87
N GLN A 58 29.10 -37.16 19.71
CA GLN A 58 29.99 -37.91 18.84
C GLN A 58 29.78 -37.45 17.40
N ASP A 59 30.88 -36.96 16.83
CA ASP A 59 31.16 -36.62 15.43
C ASP A 59 29.96 -36.24 14.55
N GLU A 60 29.73 -34.94 14.45
CA GLU A 60 28.94 -34.34 13.37
C GLU A 60 29.55 -34.79 12.02
N GLY A 61 28.83 -35.61 11.25
CA GLY A 61 29.28 -36.05 9.94
C GLY A 61 29.51 -34.88 8.98
N THR A 62 30.38 -35.06 7.99
CA THR A 62 30.66 -34.01 6.98
C THR A 62 29.36 -33.63 6.26
N PRO A 63 28.93 -32.35 6.31
CA PRO A 63 27.66 -31.93 5.71
C PRO A 63 27.65 -32.19 4.20
N VAL A 64 26.57 -32.79 3.68
CA VAL A 64 26.43 -33.11 2.25
C VAL A 64 25.44 -32.13 1.60
N PRO A 65 25.69 -31.63 0.37
CA PRO A 65 24.72 -30.83 -0.38
C PRO A 65 23.42 -31.59 -0.57
N LEU A 66 22.31 -30.92 -0.29
CA LEU A 66 20.98 -31.52 -0.44
C LEU A 66 20.67 -31.71 -1.94
N PRO A 67 20.32 -32.93 -2.39
CA PRO A 67 20.02 -33.19 -3.79
C PRO A 67 18.91 -32.27 -4.31
N GLY A 68 19.19 -31.53 -5.39
CA GLY A 68 18.28 -30.53 -5.97
C GLY A 68 18.35 -29.14 -5.33
N ALA A 69 18.90 -29.00 -4.12
CA ALA A 69 18.95 -27.76 -3.35
C ALA A 69 20.36 -27.48 -2.79
N PRO A 70 21.38 -27.28 -3.66
CA PRO A 70 22.80 -27.27 -3.26
C PRO A 70 23.19 -26.14 -2.30
N LYS A 71 22.33 -25.12 -2.12
CA LYS A 71 22.47 -24.03 -1.14
C LYS A 71 22.27 -24.51 0.32
N TYR A 72 21.75 -25.72 0.50
CA TYR A 72 21.49 -26.36 1.79
C TYR A 72 22.41 -27.55 2.01
N LEU A 73 22.95 -27.67 3.22
CA LEU A 73 23.72 -28.82 3.65
C LEU A 73 22.94 -29.60 4.71
N LEU A 74 22.96 -30.92 4.60
CA LEU A 74 22.37 -31.85 5.56
C LEU A 74 23.48 -32.49 6.39
N GLY A 75 23.41 -32.37 7.71
CA GLY A 75 24.21 -33.14 8.67
C GLY A 75 23.38 -34.26 9.30
N TRP A 76 23.97 -35.44 9.43
CA TRP A 76 23.38 -36.61 10.10
C TRP A 76 24.42 -37.29 11.02
N THR A 77 23.98 -38.11 11.97
CA THR A 77 24.86 -38.98 12.77
C THR A 77 25.23 -40.25 11.99
N PRO A 78 26.53 -40.62 11.88
CA PRO A 78 27.03 -41.61 10.92
C PRO A 78 26.32 -42.97 10.87
N ASP A 79 25.68 -43.39 11.96
CA ASP A 79 25.09 -44.72 12.11
C ASP A 79 23.71 -44.90 11.43
N ALA A 80 23.08 -43.83 10.95
CA ALA A 80 21.81 -43.90 10.21
C ALA A 80 21.55 -42.64 9.36
N PRO A 81 22.11 -42.52 8.14
CA PRO A 81 21.70 -41.46 7.22
C PRO A 81 20.21 -41.53 6.93
N LEU A 82 19.56 -40.36 6.78
CA LEU A 82 18.18 -40.30 6.28
C LEU A 82 18.07 -41.08 4.96
N PRO A 83 16.99 -41.83 4.72
CA PRO A 83 16.75 -42.42 3.41
C PRO A 83 16.80 -41.35 2.32
N ALA A 84 17.40 -41.66 1.17
CA ALA A 84 17.58 -40.70 0.07
C ALA A 84 16.26 -40.04 -0.39
N SER A 85 15.13 -40.74 -0.27
CA SER A 85 13.79 -40.22 -0.53
C SER A 85 13.39 -39.09 0.44
N VAL A 86 13.72 -39.22 1.72
CA VAL A 86 13.47 -38.20 2.75
C VAL A 86 14.37 -36.98 2.53
N GLN A 87 15.63 -37.21 2.15
CA GLN A 87 16.56 -36.12 1.80
C GLN A 87 16.05 -35.33 0.59
N ALA A 88 15.61 -36.03 -0.47
CA ALA A 88 15.05 -35.41 -1.67
C ALA A 88 13.75 -34.63 -1.38
N MET A 89 12.87 -35.19 -0.53
CA MET A 89 11.63 -34.52 -0.13
C MET A 89 11.90 -33.24 0.69
N LEU A 90 12.85 -33.29 1.61
CA LEU A 90 13.29 -32.12 2.37
C LEU A 90 13.92 -31.07 1.45
N GLY A 91 14.74 -31.50 0.47
CA GLY A 91 15.31 -30.60 -0.54
C GLY A 91 14.28 -29.92 -1.41
N LEU A 92 13.32 -30.68 -1.92
CA LEU A 92 12.23 -30.11 -2.69
C LEU A 92 11.40 -29.12 -1.85
N ARG A 93 11.17 -29.41 -0.57
CA ARG A 93 10.44 -28.51 0.33
C ARG A 93 11.19 -27.22 0.60
N LEU A 94 12.50 -27.27 0.84
CA LEU A 94 13.32 -26.08 1.07
C LEU A 94 13.40 -25.20 -0.18
N LEU A 95 13.57 -25.80 -1.37
CA LEU A 95 13.47 -25.07 -2.64
C LEU A 95 12.11 -24.40 -2.82
N TYR A 96 11.04 -25.12 -2.48
CA TYR A 96 9.68 -24.57 -2.56
C TYR A 96 9.48 -23.41 -1.59
N LEU A 97 9.98 -23.49 -0.36
CA LEU A 97 9.91 -22.39 0.61
C LEU A 97 10.74 -21.18 0.18
N ASP A 98 11.93 -21.38 -0.38
CA ASP A 98 12.73 -20.30 -0.96
C ASP A 98 12.01 -19.61 -2.11
N ALA A 99 11.47 -20.39 -3.04
CA ALA A 99 10.71 -19.86 -4.17
C ALA A 99 9.46 -19.10 -3.69
N LEU A 100 8.79 -19.56 -2.63
CA LEU A 100 7.67 -18.86 -2.02
C LEU A 100 8.11 -17.53 -1.36
N HIS A 101 9.21 -17.53 -0.62
CA HIS A 101 9.74 -16.31 -0.01
C HIS A 101 10.15 -15.27 -1.06
N GLU A 102 10.84 -15.70 -2.12
CA GLU A 102 11.22 -14.82 -3.24
C GLU A 102 9.97 -14.24 -3.93
N LYS A 103 8.95 -15.08 -4.17
CA LYS A 103 7.68 -14.63 -4.75
C LYS A 103 6.98 -13.60 -3.85
N LEU A 104 6.92 -13.83 -2.54
CA LEU A 104 6.33 -12.89 -1.60
C LEU A 104 7.10 -11.56 -1.58
N HIS A 105 8.44 -11.62 -1.53
CA HIS A 105 9.27 -10.42 -1.56
C HIS A 105 9.09 -9.61 -2.84
N LEU A 106 9.04 -10.27 -4.01
CA LEU A 106 8.73 -9.63 -5.28
C LEU A 106 7.35 -8.97 -5.27
N ASN A 107 6.35 -9.64 -4.70
CA ASN A 107 5.00 -9.10 -4.60
C ASN A 107 4.93 -7.86 -3.69
N ASP A 108 5.67 -7.87 -2.57
CA ASP A 108 5.78 -6.71 -1.68
C ASP A 108 6.48 -5.54 -2.37
N GLN A 109 7.58 -5.79 -3.09
CA GLN A 109 8.26 -4.77 -3.88
C GLN A 109 7.35 -4.18 -4.96
N LEU A 110 6.61 -5.03 -5.68
CA LEU A 110 5.61 -4.58 -6.65
C LEU A 110 4.52 -3.74 -6.00
N SER A 111 4.04 -4.12 -4.82
CA SER A 111 3.04 -3.37 -4.05
C SER A 111 3.57 -1.99 -3.66
N ILE A 112 4.80 -1.90 -3.14
CA ILE A 112 5.45 -0.64 -2.78
C ILE A 112 5.62 0.26 -4.00
N LEU A 113 6.14 -0.28 -5.11
CA LEU A 113 6.31 0.46 -6.36
C LEU A 113 4.98 0.96 -6.91
N HIS A 114 3.94 0.12 -6.82
CA HIS A 114 2.60 0.47 -7.25
C HIS A 114 2.02 1.59 -6.38
N HIS A 115 2.18 1.52 -5.05
CA HIS A 115 1.70 2.57 -4.15
C HIS A 115 2.47 3.88 -4.37
N ALA A 116 3.80 3.83 -4.46
CA ALA A 116 4.62 5.00 -4.77
C ALA A 116 4.28 5.64 -6.14
N ALA A 117 3.82 4.84 -7.11
CA ALA A 117 3.38 5.35 -8.40
C ALA A 117 2.01 6.04 -8.36
N LEU A 118 1.22 5.82 -7.31
CA LEU A 118 -0.16 6.30 -7.15
C LEU A 118 -0.31 7.39 -6.09
N THR A 119 0.72 7.67 -5.30
CA THR A 119 0.71 8.71 -4.27
C THR A 119 1.49 9.96 -4.73
N ASP A 120 1.03 11.14 -4.33
CA ASP A 120 1.75 12.40 -4.46
C ASP A 120 2.81 12.51 -3.34
N PRO A 121 4.11 12.59 -3.67
CA PRO A 121 5.18 12.52 -2.67
C PRO A 121 5.23 13.71 -1.72
N LEU A 122 4.64 14.86 -2.10
CA LEU A 122 4.63 16.04 -1.24
C LEU A 122 3.53 15.97 -0.19
N THR A 123 2.30 15.65 -0.60
CA THR A 123 1.12 15.70 0.27
C THR A 123 0.73 14.36 0.88
N GLY A 124 1.20 13.24 0.32
CA GLY A 124 0.78 11.89 0.71
C GLY A 124 -0.62 11.50 0.24
N LEU A 125 -1.27 12.36 -0.55
CA LEU A 125 -2.57 12.07 -1.17
C LEU A 125 -2.41 11.15 -2.39
N ASP A 126 -3.51 10.61 -2.89
CA ASP A 126 -3.51 9.96 -4.19
C ASP A 126 -3.17 10.98 -5.30
N ASN A 127 -2.44 10.58 -6.32
CA ASN A 127 -2.02 11.44 -7.42
C ASN A 127 -2.97 11.37 -8.63
N ARG A 128 -2.69 12.16 -9.67
CA ARG A 128 -3.41 12.13 -10.96
C ARG A 128 -3.62 10.71 -11.52
N ARG A 129 -2.61 9.84 -11.44
CA ARG A 129 -2.71 8.47 -12.00
C ARG A 129 -3.68 7.60 -11.20
N ALA A 130 -3.67 7.75 -9.88
CA ALA A 130 -4.64 7.08 -9.01
C ALA A 130 -6.06 7.57 -9.30
N PHE A 131 -6.20 8.88 -9.50
CA PHE A 131 -7.47 9.49 -9.88
C PHE A 131 -8.01 8.96 -11.20
N ASP A 132 -7.20 8.94 -12.25
CA ASP A 132 -7.59 8.44 -13.58
C ASP A 132 -8.07 6.98 -13.51
N ARG A 133 -7.33 6.15 -12.78
CA ARG A 133 -7.71 4.74 -12.58
C ARG A 133 -8.99 4.56 -11.80
N HIS A 134 -9.20 5.36 -10.75
CA HIS A 134 -10.44 5.28 -9.98
C HIS A 134 -11.63 5.73 -10.82
N LEU A 135 -11.46 6.74 -11.67
CA LEU A 135 -12.50 7.23 -12.57
C LEU A 135 -12.93 6.19 -13.60
N GLU A 136 -11.98 5.50 -14.22
CA GLU A 136 -12.29 4.36 -15.12
C GLU A 136 -13.13 3.30 -14.38
N ALA A 137 -12.79 3.02 -13.12
CA ALA A 137 -13.50 2.03 -12.33
C ALA A 137 -14.92 2.45 -11.90
N VAL A 138 -15.20 3.76 -11.75
CA VAL A 138 -16.56 4.26 -11.44
C VAL A 138 -17.39 4.62 -12.68
N GLU A 139 -16.79 4.66 -13.87
CA GLU A 139 -17.56 4.85 -15.12
C GLU A 139 -18.50 3.66 -15.37
N ASP A 140 -18.02 2.46 -15.08
CA ASP A 140 -18.76 1.20 -15.25
C ASP A 140 -19.75 0.92 -14.13
N THR A 141 -19.76 1.73 -13.05
CA THR A 141 -20.71 1.58 -11.94
C THR A 141 -21.85 2.57 -12.07
N HIS A 142 -23.08 2.11 -11.78
CA HIS A 142 -24.25 2.99 -11.62
C HIS A 142 -24.29 3.65 -10.23
N GLU A 143 -23.14 3.81 -9.58
CA GLU A 143 -23.05 4.42 -8.26
C GLU A 143 -23.19 5.94 -8.35
N ASP A 144 -23.86 6.52 -7.36
CA ASP A 144 -23.97 7.97 -7.24
C ASP A 144 -22.74 8.56 -6.55
N TYR A 145 -22.16 9.58 -7.18
CA TYR A 145 -20.97 10.25 -6.70
C TYR A 145 -20.94 11.72 -7.12
N VAL A 146 -20.13 12.49 -6.40
CA VAL A 146 -19.88 13.91 -6.66
C VAL A 146 -18.38 14.14 -6.79
N VAL A 147 -18.00 14.92 -7.78
CA VAL A 147 -16.64 15.39 -8.02
C VAL A 147 -16.55 16.84 -7.59
N VAL A 148 -15.54 17.15 -6.80
CA VAL A 148 -15.20 18.51 -6.40
C VAL A 148 -13.81 18.84 -6.91
N PHE A 149 -13.71 19.81 -7.81
CA PHE A 149 -12.45 20.34 -8.32
C PHE A 149 -12.06 21.58 -7.51
N ILE A 150 -10.81 21.65 -7.10
CA ILE A 150 -10.29 22.66 -6.20
C ILE A 150 -8.98 23.23 -6.74
N ASP A 151 -8.84 24.55 -6.74
CA ASP A 151 -7.60 25.26 -7.04
C ASP A 151 -7.35 26.33 -5.97
N LEU A 152 -6.09 26.51 -5.54
CA LEU A 152 -5.73 27.48 -4.53
C LEU A 152 -5.46 28.88 -5.11
N ASN A 153 -6.40 29.78 -4.89
CA ASN A 153 -6.23 31.19 -5.20
C ASN A 153 -5.14 31.83 -4.35
N GLY A 154 -4.29 32.66 -4.98
CA GLY A 154 -3.19 33.35 -4.30
C GLY A 154 -1.94 32.50 -4.05
N PHE A 155 -1.94 31.20 -4.38
CA PHE A 155 -0.82 30.29 -4.15
C PHE A 155 0.49 30.75 -4.81
N LYS A 156 0.43 31.12 -6.10
CA LYS A 156 1.60 31.67 -6.82
C LYS A 156 2.17 32.92 -6.13
N ALA A 157 1.30 33.85 -5.72
CA ALA A 157 1.73 35.08 -5.05
C ALA A 157 2.36 34.81 -3.68
N LEU A 158 1.92 33.75 -2.98
CA LEU A 158 2.55 33.28 -1.76
C LEU A 158 3.96 32.72 -2.04
N ASN A 159 4.11 31.88 -3.07
CA ASN A 159 5.42 31.35 -3.48
C ASN A 159 6.39 32.46 -3.89
N ASP A 160 5.92 33.43 -4.69
CA ASP A 160 6.74 34.54 -5.15
C ASP A 160 7.22 35.41 -3.98
N LYS A 161 6.42 35.53 -2.90
CA LYS A 161 6.72 36.36 -1.75
C LYS A 161 7.55 35.67 -0.66
N PHE A 162 7.31 34.38 -0.43
CA PHE A 162 7.86 33.66 0.72
C PHE A 162 8.67 32.41 0.34
N GLY A 163 8.79 32.12 -0.95
CA GLY A 163 9.51 30.97 -1.48
C GLY A 163 8.70 29.68 -1.49
N HIS A 164 9.15 28.73 -2.31
CA HIS A 164 8.49 27.44 -2.53
C HIS A 164 8.37 26.58 -1.27
N ALA A 165 9.30 26.69 -0.32
CA ALA A 165 9.23 25.92 0.93
C ALA A 165 7.97 26.24 1.76
N LEU A 166 7.48 27.48 1.70
CA LEU A 166 6.22 27.85 2.36
C LEU A 166 5.02 27.29 1.58
N GLY A 167 5.04 27.38 0.24
CA GLY A 167 4.02 26.77 -0.61
C GLY A 167 3.90 25.26 -0.39
N ASP A 168 5.03 24.55 -0.31
CA ASP A 168 5.08 23.12 -0.04
C ASP A 168 4.50 22.77 1.34
N SER A 169 4.69 23.66 2.32
CA SER A 169 4.11 23.50 3.66
C SER A 169 2.59 23.75 3.65
N LEU A 170 2.13 24.73 2.87
CA LEU A 170 0.70 24.98 2.64
C LEU A 170 0.04 23.78 1.94
N LEU A 171 0.63 23.27 0.86
CA LEU A 171 0.09 22.10 0.14
C LEU A 171 -0.01 20.86 1.05
N ARG A 172 1.03 20.60 1.86
CA ARG A 172 1.00 19.53 2.87
C ARG A 172 -0.11 19.73 3.90
N GLY A 173 -0.19 20.92 4.48
CA GLY A 173 -1.22 21.25 5.47
C GLY A 173 -2.63 21.15 4.88
N TYR A 174 -2.80 21.57 3.64
CA TYR A 174 -4.09 21.56 2.96
C TYR A 174 -4.52 20.14 2.57
N GLY A 175 -3.60 19.30 2.10
CA GLY A 175 -3.90 17.88 1.86
C GLY A 175 -4.35 17.16 3.13
N VAL A 176 -3.67 17.38 4.25
CA VAL A 176 -4.09 16.84 5.56
C VAL A 176 -5.45 17.39 5.99
N TRP A 177 -5.69 18.68 5.76
CA TRP A 177 -6.98 19.31 6.05
C TRP A 177 -8.12 18.69 5.24
N LEU A 178 -7.97 18.58 3.91
CA LEU A 178 -8.96 17.97 3.03
C LEU A 178 -9.31 16.56 3.48
N SER A 179 -8.32 15.69 3.69
CA SER A 179 -8.56 14.32 4.15
C SER A 179 -9.31 14.24 5.49
N ARG A 180 -9.04 15.19 6.41
CA ARG A 180 -9.73 15.26 7.70
C ARG A 180 -11.19 15.70 7.57
N VAL A 181 -11.47 16.72 6.76
CA VAL A 181 -12.84 17.26 6.64
C VAL A 181 -13.75 16.35 5.81
N THR A 182 -13.20 15.63 4.83
CA THR A 182 -13.98 14.73 3.97
C THR A 182 -14.15 13.32 4.57
N HIS A 183 -13.30 12.94 5.52
CA HIS A 183 -13.31 11.64 6.22
C HIS A 183 -13.27 10.43 5.26
N GLU A 184 -13.71 9.26 5.72
CA GLU A 184 -13.56 7.97 5.02
C GLU A 184 -14.50 7.80 3.81
N ARG A 185 -15.46 8.72 3.62
CA ARG A 185 -16.43 8.65 2.52
C ARG A 185 -15.92 9.26 1.23
N ALA A 186 -14.72 9.82 1.26
CA ALA A 186 -14.14 10.56 0.16
C ALA A 186 -12.71 10.10 -0.11
N GLN A 187 -12.34 10.16 -1.38
CA GLN A 187 -10.96 10.04 -1.81
C GLN A 187 -10.49 11.42 -2.27
N VAL A 188 -9.32 11.82 -1.79
CA VAL A 188 -8.73 13.13 -2.07
C VAL A 188 -7.48 12.91 -2.91
N TYR A 189 -7.40 13.66 -4.00
CA TYR A 189 -6.33 13.58 -4.98
C TYR A 189 -5.65 14.93 -5.13
N ARG A 190 -4.34 14.91 -5.39
CA ARG A 190 -3.63 16.06 -5.92
C ARG A 190 -3.28 15.80 -7.39
N LEU A 191 -3.80 16.62 -8.29
CA LEU A 191 -3.58 16.43 -9.72
C LEU A 191 -2.25 17.03 -10.19
N GLY A 192 -1.81 18.10 -9.53
CA GLY A 192 -0.55 18.79 -9.80
C GLY A 192 -0.59 20.21 -9.24
N GLY A 193 0.56 20.87 -9.11
CA GLY A 193 0.61 22.27 -8.66
C GLY A 193 -0.17 22.51 -7.36
N ASP A 194 -1.20 23.35 -7.44
CA ASP A 194 -2.18 23.73 -6.43
C ASP A 194 -3.59 23.16 -6.68
N GLU A 195 -3.71 22.17 -7.57
CA GLU A 195 -4.99 21.56 -7.96
C GLU A 195 -5.26 20.27 -7.18
N PHE A 196 -6.44 20.21 -6.57
CA PHE A 196 -6.93 19.06 -5.81
C PHE A 196 -8.29 18.62 -6.35
N VAL A 197 -8.57 17.33 -6.22
CA VAL A 197 -9.91 16.79 -6.49
C VAL A 197 -10.37 15.95 -5.31
N VAL A 198 -11.65 16.09 -4.97
CA VAL A 198 -12.32 15.21 -4.02
C VAL A 198 -13.40 14.43 -4.77
N LEU A 199 -13.34 13.11 -4.67
CA LEU A 199 -14.39 12.21 -5.13
C LEU A 199 -15.13 11.67 -3.91
N LEU A 200 -16.40 12.03 -3.76
CA LEU A 200 -17.26 11.49 -2.70
C LEU A 200 -18.28 10.54 -3.28
N ARG A 201 -18.37 9.35 -2.69
CA ARG A 201 -19.39 8.35 -3.04
C ARG A 201 -20.48 8.33 -1.99
N HIS A 202 -21.73 8.15 -2.41
CA HIS A 202 -22.89 7.99 -1.51
C HIS A 202 -23.04 9.12 -0.47
N THR A 203 -22.99 10.38 -0.91
CA THR A 203 -23.27 11.49 0.01
C THR A 203 -24.77 11.51 0.36
N PRO A 204 -25.14 11.54 1.66
CA PRO A 204 -26.54 11.64 2.08
C PRO A 204 -27.07 13.09 2.00
N MET A 205 -26.22 14.06 1.67
CA MET A 205 -26.60 15.47 1.59
C MET A 205 -27.30 15.77 0.26
N SER A 206 -28.29 16.65 0.27
CA SER A 206 -28.83 17.21 -0.98
C SER A 206 -27.75 18.04 -1.69
N PRO A 207 -27.87 18.25 -3.02
CA PRO A 207 -26.93 19.07 -3.76
C PRO A 207 -26.68 20.46 -3.17
N GLU A 208 -27.73 21.11 -2.68
CA GLU A 208 -27.68 22.45 -2.09
C GLU A 208 -26.95 22.42 -0.74
N ALA A 209 -27.27 21.45 0.12
CA ALA A 209 -26.63 21.30 1.42
C ALA A 209 -25.14 20.98 1.28
N PHE A 210 -24.79 20.11 0.32
CA PHE A 210 -23.41 19.76 0.02
C PHE A 210 -22.64 20.98 -0.52
N MET A 211 -23.23 21.79 -1.39
CA MET A 211 -22.61 23.00 -1.89
C MET A 211 -22.28 23.99 -0.77
N VAL A 212 -23.21 24.24 0.15
CA VAL A 212 -22.96 25.09 1.33
C VAL A 212 -21.84 24.51 2.19
N TRP A 213 -21.89 23.21 2.47
CA TRP A 213 -20.85 22.52 3.24
C TRP A 213 -19.48 22.61 2.57
N ALA A 214 -19.40 22.40 1.26
CA ALA A 214 -18.15 22.42 0.51
C ALA A 214 -17.52 23.82 0.52
N MET A 215 -18.34 24.85 0.29
CA MET A 215 -17.90 26.25 0.28
C MET A 215 -17.43 26.75 1.65
N ASP A 216 -17.90 26.15 2.75
CA ASP A 216 -17.45 26.44 4.11
C ASP A 216 -16.21 25.61 4.49
N ARG A 217 -16.27 24.30 4.31
CA ARG A 217 -15.31 23.34 4.90
C ARG A 217 -14.09 23.06 4.05
N LEU A 218 -14.19 23.19 2.73
CA LEU A 218 -13.07 22.91 1.83
C LEU A 218 -12.17 24.14 1.61
N GLN A 219 -12.48 25.28 2.24
CA GLN A 219 -11.61 26.45 2.22
C GLN A 219 -10.27 26.20 2.93
N VAL A 220 -9.30 27.10 2.72
CA VAL A 220 -7.99 27.09 3.40
C VAL A 220 -8.11 27.89 4.71
N PRO A 221 -8.13 27.26 5.90
CA PRO A 221 -8.44 27.98 7.14
C PRO A 221 -7.23 28.58 7.85
N PHE A 222 -6.01 28.33 7.36
CA PHE A 222 -4.77 28.58 8.11
C PHE A 222 -3.79 29.54 7.41
N VAL A 223 -4.11 30.08 6.23
CA VAL A 223 -3.28 31.08 5.53
C VAL A 223 -4.13 32.24 5.02
N ASP A 224 -3.88 33.43 5.54
CA ASP A 224 -4.54 34.64 5.06
C ASP A 224 -4.15 34.98 3.62
N GLY A 225 -5.16 35.31 2.80
CA GLY A 225 -4.97 35.69 1.40
C GLY A 225 -4.77 34.51 0.45
N VAL A 226 -4.91 33.27 0.95
CA VAL A 226 -5.10 32.07 0.13
C VAL A 226 -6.51 31.54 0.37
N SER A 227 -7.24 31.28 -0.71
CA SER A 227 -8.59 30.72 -0.69
C SER A 227 -8.68 29.54 -1.66
N ALA A 228 -9.74 28.75 -1.58
CA ALA A 228 -10.01 27.66 -2.49
C ALA A 228 -11.11 28.05 -3.48
N ALA A 229 -10.78 28.09 -4.77
CA ALA A 229 -11.80 28.08 -5.83
C ALA A 229 -12.35 26.67 -5.95
N ILE A 230 -13.68 26.52 -5.89
CA ILE A 230 -14.34 25.21 -5.81
C ILE A 230 -15.35 25.09 -6.93
N GLY A 231 -15.28 24.00 -7.69
CA GLY A 231 -16.27 23.59 -8.68
C GLY A 231 -16.81 22.21 -8.34
N ILE A 232 -18.13 22.05 -8.37
CA ILE A 232 -18.81 20.81 -7.96
C ILE A 232 -19.58 20.28 -9.16
N ALA A 233 -19.49 18.98 -9.45
CA ALA A 233 -20.30 18.32 -10.46
C ALA A 233 -20.79 16.95 -9.96
N TRP A 234 -22.08 16.69 -10.16
CA TRP A 234 -22.77 15.47 -9.74
C TRP A 234 -22.86 14.47 -10.88
N ARG A 235 -22.69 13.19 -10.59
CA ARG A 235 -22.75 12.11 -11.58
C ARG A 235 -23.93 12.22 -12.56
N HIS A 236 -25.11 12.62 -12.08
CA HIS A 236 -26.31 12.71 -12.92
C HIS A 236 -26.33 13.89 -13.90
N GLU A 237 -25.39 14.84 -13.81
CA GLU A 237 -25.32 16.01 -14.69
C GLU A 237 -24.64 15.70 -16.04
N CYS A 238 -23.95 14.56 -16.16
CA CYS A 238 -23.17 14.20 -17.33
C CYS A 238 -23.25 12.69 -17.62
N ASP A 239 -23.15 12.33 -18.90
CA ASP A 239 -23.21 10.92 -19.33
C ASP A 239 -21.86 10.20 -19.23
N SER A 240 -20.75 10.93 -19.15
CA SER A 240 -19.40 10.36 -19.02
C SER A 240 -18.62 11.00 -17.89
N VAL A 241 -17.68 10.25 -17.33
CA VAL A 241 -16.81 10.73 -16.26
C VAL A 241 -15.96 11.91 -16.71
N ARG A 242 -15.48 11.86 -17.96
CA ARG A 242 -14.67 12.94 -18.54
C ARG A 242 -15.45 14.24 -18.66
N ALA A 243 -16.70 14.18 -19.11
CA ALA A 243 -17.56 15.37 -19.19
C ALA A 243 -17.84 15.95 -17.79
N LEU A 244 -18.03 15.07 -16.79
CA LEU A 244 -18.24 15.49 -15.42
C LEU A 244 -17.03 16.25 -14.85
N LEU A 245 -15.83 15.77 -15.13
CA LEU A 245 -14.60 16.46 -14.73
C LEU A 245 -14.47 17.83 -15.37
N SER A 246 -14.71 17.92 -16.68
CA SER A 246 -14.67 19.19 -17.39
C SER A 246 -15.71 20.17 -16.83
N LEU A 247 -16.91 19.70 -16.49
CA LEU A 247 -17.93 20.53 -15.86
C LEU A 247 -17.50 21.05 -14.47
N ALA A 248 -16.86 20.20 -13.65
CA ALA A 248 -16.35 20.60 -12.34
C ALA A 248 -15.23 21.65 -12.47
N ASP A 249 -14.29 21.44 -13.40
CA ASP A 249 -13.21 22.38 -13.71
C ASP A 249 -13.75 23.73 -14.22
N GLU A 250 -14.69 23.72 -15.16
CA GLU A 250 -15.34 24.94 -15.67
C GLU A 250 -16.01 25.76 -14.56
N ARG A 251 -16.71 25.08 -13.62
CA ARG A 251 -17.34 25.72 -12.46
C ARG A 251 -16.31 26.31 -11.50
N MET A 252 -15.22 25.59 -11.25
CA MET A 252 -14.10 26.07 -10.44
C MET A 252 -13.48 27.32 -11.07
N TYR A 253 -13.21 27.27 -12.38
CA TYR A 253 -12.63 28.38 -13.12
C TYR A 253 -13.54 29.62 -13.11
N ALA A 254 -14.86 29.43 -13.23
CA ALA A 254 -15.84 30.51 -13.10
C ALA A 254 -15.80 31.15 -11.70
N ALA A 255 -15.72 30.35 -10.63
CA ALA A 255 -15.58 30.84 -9.26
C ALA A 255 -14.27 31.63 -9.06
N LYS A 256 -13.15 31.10 -9.55
CA LYS A 256 -11.83 31.76 -9.54
C LYS A 256 -11.85 33.11 -10.24
N LYS A 257 -12.50 33.18 -11.40
CA LYS A 257 -12.64 34.43 -12.16
C LYS A 257 -13.50 35.46 -11.43
N ALA A 258 -14.61 35.03 -10.82
CA ALA A 258 -15.50 35.90 -10.06
C ALA A 258 -14.76 36.56 -8.88
N GLU A 259 -13.96 35.78 -8.14
CA GLU A 259 -13.15 36.28 -7.03
C GLU A 259 -12.10 37.32 -7.47
N LEU A 260 -11.44 37.08 -8.62
CA LEU A 260 -10.49 38.04 -9.20
C LEU A 260 -11.14 39.35 -9.63
N THR A 261 -12.43 39.32 -10.00
CA THR A 261 -13.20 40.51 -10.38
C THR A 261 -13.89 41.22 -9.21
N SER A 262 -13.86 40.65 -8.00
CA SER A 262 -14.47 41.28 -6.82
C SER A 262 -13.79 42.62 -6.49
N PRO A 263 -14.57 43.70 -6.22
CA PRO A 263 -14.04 45.05 -6.02
C PRO A 263 -12.95 45.17 -4.94
N GLU A 264 -13.04 44.37 -3.88
CA GLU A 264 -12.09 44.37 -2.76
C GLU A 264 -10.68 43.90 -3.17
N ILE A 265 -10.57 42.97 -4.12
CA ILE A 265 -9.28 42.44 -4.61
C ILE A 265 -8.72 43.32 -5.73
N MET A 266 -9.58 43.88 -6.60
CA MET A 266 -9.17 44.87 -7.61
C MET A 266 -8.50 46.11 -6.96
N HIS A 267 -9.02 46.56 -5.81
CA HIS A 267 -8.43 47.67 -5.07
C HIS A 267 -7.04 47.32 -4.49
N ARG A 268 -6.81 46.09 -4.03
CA ARG A 268 -5.49 45.64 -3.53
C ARG A 268 -4.43 45.50 -4.63
N ARG A 269 -4.82 45.14 -5.86
CA ARG A 269 -3.86 45.02 -6.98
C ARG A 269 -3.39 46.38 -7.52
N ARG A 270 -4.27 47.38 -7.65
CA ARG A 270 -3.88 48.71 -8.17
C ARG A 270 -2.85 49.46 -7.33
N PHE A 271 -2.77 49.19 -6.03
CA PHE A 271 -1.79 49.85 -5.14
C PHE A 271 -0.44 49.14 -5.08
N ARG A 272 -0.29 47.95 -5.67
CA ARG A 272 0.97 47.19 -5.64
C ARG A 272 1.90 47.55 -6.81
N ASP A 273 1.38 48.14 -7.88
CA ASP A 273 2.13 48.58 -9.07
C ASP A 273 2.61 50.05 -8.99
N LEU A 274 2.56 50.68 -7.80
CA LEU A 274 2.95 52.09 -7.57
C LEU A 274 4.09 52.26 -6.56
N ARG A 275 4.99 51.27 -6.42
CA ARG A 275 6.21 51.41 -5.60
C ARG A 275 7.43 50.84 -6.29
#